data_AF-A0A340XM48-F1
#
_entry.id   AF-A0A340XM48-F1
#
_cell.length_a   1.000
_cell.length_b   1.000
_cell.length_c   1.000
_cell.angle_alpha   90.00
_cell.angle_beta   90.00
_cell.angle_gamma   90.00
#
_symmetry.space_group_name_H-M   'P 1'
#
loop_
_entity.id
_entity.type
_entity.pdbx_description
1 polymer ?
#
loop_
_entity_poly.entity_id
_entity_poly.type
_entity_poly.pdbx_seq_one_letter_code
_entity_poly.pdbx_strand_id
1 'polypeptide(L)'
;MGNLIRYQGWGYLSDRVSRVGGFSVDHYAIIKFPLTTESAVKKTEDSNTLVFTVEVKANKHQIKQAVKKLYDIDVAKVNTLVRPDGEKKEYVRLAPDYDALDVANKIGII
;
A
#
# COMPACT_ATOMS: atom_id res chain seq x y z
N MET A 1 24.73 -15.12 -60.50
CA MET A 1 25.53 -16.30 -60.11
C MET A 1 26.10 -16.04 -58.73
N GLY A 2 25.62 -16.79 -57.72
CA GLY A 2 26.20 -16.98 -56.37
C GLY A 2 26.38 -15.75 -55.46
N ASN A 3 26.14 -15.79 -54.15
CA ASN A 3 25.60 -16.83 -53.31
C ASN A 3 25.13 -16.24 -51.98
N LEU A 4 24.12 -16.89 -51.42
CA LEU A 4 23.49 -16.70 -50.12
C LEU A 4 24.44 -17.14 -48.99
N ILE A 5 24.64 -16.35 -47.93
CA ILE A 5 24.92 -16.87 -46.58
C ILE A 5 24.12 -16.08 -45.54
N ARG A 6 23.15 -16.77 -44.95
CA ARG A 6 22.44 -16.45 -43.70
C ARG A 6 23.31 -16.82 -42.50
N TYR A 7 23.29 -15.97 -41.46
CA TYR A 7 23.37 -16.34 -40.03
C TYR A 7 22.48 -15.32 -39.30
N GLN A 8 21.23 -15.62 -38.89
CA GLN A 8 20.73 -16.41 -37.74
C GLN A 8 21.06 -15.83 -36.34
N GLY A 9 20.02 -15.34 -35.65
CA GLY A 9 19.94 -14.97 -34.22
C GLY A 9 20.65 -13.65 -33.90
N TRP A 10 20.09 -12.68 -33.17
CA TRP A 10 19.47 -12.77 -31.85
C TRP A 10 18.63 -11.52 -31.58
N GLY A 11 17.56 -11.65 -30.79
CA GLY A 11 16.91 -10.51 -30.14
C GLY A 11 15.46 -10.24 -30.52
N TYR A 12 14.63 -11.27 -30.49
CA TYR A 12 13.19 -11.10 -30.31
C TYR A 12 12.90 -10.32 -29.00
N LEU A 13 11.93 -9.41 -29.07
CA LEU A 13 10.97 -9.13 -28.00
C LEU A 13 11.56 -8.76 -26.62
N SER A 14 11.83 -7.48 -26.38
CA SER A 14 11.70 -6.95 -25.01
C SER A 14 11.29 -5.47 -24.96
N ASP A 15 10.37 -5.05 -25.83
CA ASP A 15 9.59 -3.82 -25.61
C ASP A 15 8.10 -4.15 -25.48
N ARG A 16 7.79 -5.25 -24.78
CA ARG A 16 6.54 -5.29 -24.01
C ARG A 16 6.76 -4.46 -22.76
N VAL A 17 6.79 -3.13 -22.94
CA VAL A 17 6.33 -2.21 -21.90
C VAL A 17 4.96 -2.73 -21.49
N SER A 18 4.93 -3.35 -20.32
CA SER A 18 3.74 -3.89 -19.71
C SER A 18 2.71 -2.77 -19.66
N ARG A 19 1.76 -2.78 -20.60
CA ARG A 19 0.47 -2.12 -20.43
C ARG A 19 -0.28 -2.89 -19.34
N VAL A 20 0.21 -2.80 -18.11
CA VAL A 20 -0.62 -3.06 -16.94
C VAL A 20 -1.60 -1.91 -16.94
N GLY A 21 -2.89 -2.20 -17.13
CA GLY A 21 -3.96 -1.19 -17.06
C GLY A 21 -3.72 -0.28 -15.85
N GLY A 22 -3.63 1.02 -16.13
CA GLY A 22 -3.06 2.02 -15.24
C GLY A 22 -3.64 1.99 -13.83
N PHE A 23 -2.83 1.52 -12.90
CA PHE A 23 -2.82 2.05 -11.55
C PHE A 23 -1.50 2.80 -11.43
N SER A 24 -1.51 4.10 -11.74
CA SER A 24 -0.41 4.98 -11.32
C SER A 24 -0.24 4.76 -9.81
N VAL A 25 0.99 4.50 -9.36
CA VAL A 25 1.31 4.18 -7.96
C VAL A 25 1.28 5.46 -7.12
N ASP A 26 0.18 6.18 -7.21
CA ASP A 26 -0.07 7.36 -6.41
C ASP A 26 -0.32 6.87 -5.00
N HIS A 27 0.61 7.17 -4.09
CA HIS A 27 0.53 6.72 -2.70
C HIS A 27 -0.74 7.30 -2.04
N TYR A 28 -1.20 8.45 -2.52
CA TYR A 28 -2.47 9.08 -2.19
C TYR A 28 -3.71 8.31 -2.68
N ALA A 29 -3.60 7.52 -3.75
CA ALA A 29 -4.69 6.67 -4.21
C ALA A 29 -4.83 5.39 -3.39
N ILE A 30 -3.80 5.02 -2.61
CA ILE A 30 -3.77 3.78 -1.82
C ILE A 30 -4.51 3.95 -0.49
N ILE A 31 -4.22 5.03 0.25
CA ILE A 31 -4.86 5.31 1.55
C ILE A 31 -5.97 6.34 1.32
N LYS A 32 -7.22 5.93 1.58
CA LYS A 32 -8.39 6.81 1.38
C LYS A 32 -8.63 7.71 2.58
N PHE A 33 -8.87 7.11 3.75
CA PHE A 33 -9.12 7.84 4.99
C PHE A 33 -8.83 6.95 6.22
N PRO A 34 -8.43 7.55 7.35
CA PRO A 34 -8.34 6.86 8.62
C PRO A 34 -9.73 6.54 9.18
N LEU A 35 -9.85 5.45 9.94
CA LEU A 35 -11.09 5.07 10.60
C LEU A 35 -11.09 5.53 12.06
N THR A 36 -12.09 6.34 12.42
CA THR A 36 -12.29 6.96 13.74
C THR A 36 -13.36 6.28 14.60
N THR A 37 -13.85 5.11 14.19
CA THR A 37 -14.88 4.38 14.97
C THR A 37 -14.36 4.04 16.36
N GLU A 38 -15.22 3.94 17.38
CA GLU A 38 -14.84 3.56 18.76
C GLU A 38 -13.96 2.31 18.80
N SER A 39 -14.30 1.29 18.00
CA SER A 39 -13.51 0.05 17.89
C SER A 39 -12.10 0.27 17.31
N ALA A 40 -11.93 1.26 16.45
CA ALA A 40 -10.65 1.63 15.85
C ALA A 40 -9.82 2.47 16.83
N VAL A 41 -10.42 3.45 17.50
CA VAL A 41 -9.77 4.26 18.54
C VAL A 41 -9.25 3.36 19.66
N LYS A 42 -10.08 2.44 20.16
CA LYS A 42 -9.66 1.44 21.14
C LYS A 42 -8.49 0.58 20.65
N LYS A 43 -8.41 0.29 19.35
CA LYS A 43 -7.31 -0.50 18.79
C LYS A 43 -6.01 0.30 18.68
N THR A 44 -6.11 1.61 18.47
CA THR A 44 -4.99 2.55 18.55
C THR A 44 -4.40 2.53 19.95
N GLU A 45 -5.25 2.66 20.98
CA GLU A 45 -4.87 2.66 22.40
C GLU A 45 -4.29 1.31 22.85
N ASP A 46 -5.02 0.20 22.64
CA ASP A 46 -4.67 -1.11 23.23
C ASP A 46 -3.53 -1.82 22.49
N SER A 47 -3.31 -1.50 21.21
CA SER A 47 -2.50 -2.36 20.33
C SER A 47 -1.52 -1.60 19.43
N ASN A 48 -1.31 -0.30 19.65
CA ASN A 48 -0.42 0.53 18.84
C ASN A 48 -0.67 0.34 17.33
N THR A 49 -1.94 0.36 16.95
CA THR A 49 -2.40 -0.02 15.60
C THR A 49 -3.35 1.04 15.05
N LEU A 50 -2.94 1.67 13.95
CA LEU A 50 -3.79 2.59 13.20
C LEU A 50 -4.67 1.82 12.22
N VAL A 51 -5.89 2.34 12.00
CA VAL A 51 -6.87 1.70 11.15
C VAL A 51 -7.20 2.61 9.97
N PHE A 52 -7.11 2.09 8.76
CA PHE A 52 -7.35 2.85 7.54
C PHE A 52 -8.34 2.15 6.62
N THR A 53 -9.07 2.93 5.85
CA THR A 53 -9.72 2.47 4.62
C THR A 53 -8.76 2.69 3.46
N VAL A 54 -8.54 1.64 2.68
CA VAL A 54 -7.58 1.62 1.57
C VAL A 54 -8.26 1.13 0.29
N GLU A 55 -7.57 1.30 -0.83
CA GLU A 55 -8.04 0.80 -2.12
C GLU A 55 -8.03 -0.74 -2.17
N VAL A 56 -9.08 -1.32 -2.76
CA VAL A 56 -9.28 -2.77 -2.79
C VAL A 56 -8.20 -3.49 -3.60
N LYS A 57 -7.64 -2.81 -4.60
CA LYS A 57 -6.56 -3.34 -5.43
C LYS A 57 -5.17 -3.23 -4.78
N ALA A 58 -5.04 -2.50 -3.66
CA ALA A 58 -3.74 -2.26 -3.04
C ALA A 58 -3.22 -3.52 -2.31
N ASN A 59 -1.94 -3.82 -2.52
CA ASN A 59 -1.23 -4.90 -1.83
C ASN A 59 -0.64 -4.42 -0.50
N LYS A 60 -0.41 -5.34 0.45
CA LYS A 60 0.16 -5.04 1.78
C LYS A 60 1.47 -4.26 1.72
N HIS A 61 2.35 -4.60 0.76
CA HIS A 61 3.63 -3.91 0.57
C HIS A 61 3.43 -2.44 0.16
N GLN A 62 2.47 -2.18 -0.73
CA GLN A 62 2.17 -0.84 -1.20
C GLN A 62 1.54 0.00 -0.09
N ILE A 63 0.64 -0.60 0.71
CA ILE A 63 0.05 0.06 1.87
C ILE A 63 1.13 0.42 2.91
N LYS A 64 2.06 -0.51 3.20
CA LYS A 64 3.19 -0.25 4.09
C LYS A 64 4.05 0.93 3.62
N GLN A 65 4.38 0.97 2.33
CA GLN A 65 5.16 2.06 1.74
C GLN A 65 4.40 3.39 1.75
N ALA A 66 3.10 3.37 1.45
CA ALA A 66 2.25 4.55 1.48
C ALA A 66 2.16 5.15 2.89
N VAL A 67 1.89 4.33 3.92
CA VAL A 67 1.82 4.79 5.31
C VAL A 67 3.14 5.39 5.75
N LYS A 68 4.25 4.70 5.47
CA LYS A 68 5.60 5.18 5.82
C LYS A 68 5.91 6.52 5.17
N LYS A 69 5.59 6.69 3.88
CA LYS A 69 5.88 7.93 3.15
C LYS A 69 4.97 9.09 3.54
N LEU A 70 3.68 8.83 3.81
CA LEU A 70 2.70 9.88 4.08
C LEU A 70 2.80 10.43 5.50
N TYR A 71 3.10 9.56 6.48
CA TYR A 71 3.08 9.93 7.89
C TYR A 71 4.46 9.89 8.55
N ASP A 72 5.50 9.48 7.82
CA ASP A 72 6.88 9.34 8.29
C ASP A 72 7.00 8.43 9.53
N ILE A 73 6.33 7.28 9.46
CA ILE A 73 6.28 6.28 10.54
C ILE A 73 6.77 4.92 10.08
N ASP A 74 7.40 4.17 10.99
CA ASP A 74 7.75 2.78 10.73
C ASP A 74 6.64 1.81 11.12
N VAL A 75 6.41 0.85 10.23
CA VAL A 75 5.34 -0.13 10.34
C VAL A 75 5.90 -1.51 10.62
N ALA A 76 5.48 -2.11 11.73
CA ALA A 76 5.82 -3.48 12.09
C ALA A 76 5.05 -4.49 11.25
N LYS A 77 3.71 -4.37 11.19
CA LYS A 77 2.84 -5.35 10.54
C LYS A 77 1.58 -4.71 9.95
N VAL A 78 1.09 -5.31 8.85
CA VAL A 78 -0.03 -4.84 8.04
C VAL A 78 -1.02 -6.00 7.85
N ASN A 79 -2.24 -5.83 8.35
CA ASN A 79 -3.33 -6.81 8.28
C ASN A 79 -4.55 -6.22 7.55
N THR A 80 -4.83 -6.75 6.36
CA THR A 80 -5.93 -6.34 5.47
C THR A 80 -7.19 -7.17 5.70
N LEU A 81 -8.37 -6.60 5.55
CA LEU A 81 -9.63 -7.31 5.27
C LEU A 81 -10.48 -6.54 4.26
N VAL A 82 -11.28 -7.25 3.47
CA VAL A 82 -12.29 -6.62 2.61
C VAL A 82 -13.61 -6.64 3.37
N ARG A 83 -14.18 -5.46 3.62
CA ARG A 83 -15.49 -5.30 4.25
C ARG A 83 -16.59 -5.66 3.24
N PRO A 84 -17.77 -6.10 3.70
CA PRO A 84 -18.88 -6.47 2.82
C PRO A 84 -19.45 -5.28 2.02
N ASP A 85 -19.13 -4.05 2.43
CA ASP A 85 -19.42 -2.81 1.69
C ASP A 85 -18.55 -2.61 0.44
N GLY A 86 -17.59 -3.50 0.19
CA GLY A 86 -16.66 -3.42 -0.94
C GLY A 86 -15.44 -2.55 -0.68
N GLU A 87 -15.25 -2.01 0.53
CA GLU A 87 -14.05 -1.28 0.91
C GLU A 87 -13.01 -2.20 1.56
N LYS A 88 -11.73 -1.93 1.33
CA LYS A 88 -10.67 -2.63 2.06
C LYS A 88 -10.34 -1.86 3.33
N LYS A 89 -10.38 -2.55 4.47
CA LYS A 89 -9.97 -2.05 5.79
C LYS A 89 -8.60 -2.62 6.12
N GLU A 90 -7.73 -1.76 6.64
CA GLU A 90 -6.37 -2.10 7.02
C GLU A 90 -6.14 -1.85 8.50
N TYR A 91 -5.46 -2.78 9.15
CA TYR A 91 -4.85 -2.61 10.46
C TYR A 91 -3.33 -2.50 10.32
N VAL A 92 -2.78 -1.35 10.67
CA VAL A 92 -1.36 -1.03 10.54
C VAL A 92 -0.76 -0.91 11.93
N ARG A 93 -0.03 -1.93 12.35
CA ARG A 93 0.69 -1.93 13.63
C ARG A 93 2.01 -1.20 13.46
N LEU A 94 2.25 -0.19 14.29
CA LEU A 94 3.47 0.60 14.24
C LEU A 94 4.64 -0.16 14.88
N ALA A 95 5.86 0.28 14.55
CA ALA A 95 7.06 -0.15 15.27
C ALA A 95 6.96 0.28 16.74
N PRO A 96 7.57 -0.46 17.68
CA PRO A 96 7.51 -0.15 19.11
C PRO A 96 8.13 1.21 19.46
N ASP A 97 8.96 1.78 18.59
CA ASP A 97 9.58 3.10 18.74
C ASP A 97 8.61 4.26 18.49
N TYR A 98 7.40 3.96 17.98
CA TYR A 98 6.36 4.94 17.66
C TYR A 98 5.09 4.65 18.48
N ASP A 99 4.46 5.71 19.00
CA ASP A 99 3.14 5.64 19.63
C ASP A 99 2.04 6.02 18.63
N ALA A 100 1.07 5.13 18.41
CA ALA A 100 -0.05 5.36 17.51
C ALA A 100 -0.98 6.48 17.99
N LEU A 101 -1.06 6.76 19.30
CA LEU A 101 -1.86 7.88 19.82
C LEU A 101 -1.22 9.22 19.42
N ASP A 102 0.08 9.37 19.63
CA ASP A 102 0.81 10.58 19.24
C ASP A 102 0.73 10.83 17.73
N VAL A 103 0.86 9.75 16.95
CA VAL A 103 0.72 9.81 15.49
C VAL A 103 -0.71 10.17 15.10
N ALA A 104 -1.74 9.60 15.74
CA ALA A 104 -3.13 9.93 15.46
C ALA A 104 -3.46 11.41 15.77
N ASN A 105 -2.93 11.94 16.87
CA ASN A 105 -3.05 13.36 17.24
C ASN A 105 -2.35 14.26 16.23
N LYS A 106 -1.15 13.86 15.74
CA LYS A 106 -0.42 14.59 14.70
C LYS A 106 -1.16 14.61 13.36
N ILE A 107 -1.91 13.55 13.04
CA ILE A 107 -2.74 13.49 11.82
C ILE A 107 -4.08 14.23 12.03
N GLY A 108 -4.50 14.48 13.27
CA GLY A 108 -5.75 15.19 13.59
C GLY A 108 -6.99 14.30 13.50
N ILE A 109 -6.87 13.03 13.88
CA ILE A 109 -7.93 12.02 13.76
C ILE A 109 -8.66 11.79 15.11
N ILE A 110 -7.99 12.09 16.22
CA ILE A 110 -8.45 11.91 17.60
C ILE A 110 -8.35 13.26 18.32
#